data_AF-A5DB54-F1
#
_entry.id   AF-A5DB54-F1
#
_cell.length_a   1.000
_cell.length_b   1.000
_cell.length_c   1.000
_cell.angle_alpha   90.00
_cell.angle_beta   90.00
_cell.angle_gamma   90.00
#
_symmetry.space_group_name_H-M   'P 1'
#
loop_
_entity.id
_entity.type
_entity.pdbx_description
1 polymer ?
#
loop_
_entity_poly.entity_id
_entity_poly.type
_entity_poly.pdbx_seq_one_letter_code
_entity_poly.pdbx_strand_id
1 'polypeptide(L)'
;MKGARYAREAIQDRVNLYNSTSSVSSVGLRPLRRQFEGQESIPPTEDVTSDSILECQPLETDGEGGFVDPQGRRRTLRGINLDGAMKLPNNPEIHSYDGDCRDPNNIFFEGDNVSFVGRPFPLDEAEDHFRRIKSWGYNTIRYLITWEAIEHSGPGKYDDDFIEYTIKILRIMDSVGGLYVFFETHQDVWSRFSGGSGAPMWTLYAAGLQPTRFYATEAALLHNNPRFHHPEEPDDYPKMIWTSNYKRLASLVMFTLFFSGRNYFPQLCINGMNIQDYLQKHYFDTISYFWSKLHDTLPDMFRKGTILGFESINEPNCGLMGHEHLKHIPGKQQLRVGTTPTIYQSFKLGMGFACEVDVYKITITGPQKDGTKVVDPEGTIAWLTKEEAVEIDKKYGWKRDPRWKLGECIFASAKIWKWDKSVNVDELKDMTPQERLDLSLYNCELLLPNFFNQYSEKHQFKVKEGFTQKGVDMEFFTNHNFMEFYIRFKKIVRDIDPNCFVFISAACFGKASDHQGR
;
A
#
# COMPACT_ATOMS: atom_id res chain seq x y z
N MET A 1 5.21 41.62 -0.31
CA MET A 1 4.39 42.15 0.83
C MET A 1 2.91 41.74 0.81
N LYS A 2 2.27 41.41 -0.34
CA LYS A 2 0.86 40.93 -0.34
C LYS A 2 0.65 39.51 0.22
N GLY A 3 1.62 38.59 0.06
CA GLY A 3 1.51 37.20 0.56
C GLY A 3 1.55 37.05 2.09
N ALA A 4 2.32 37.89 2.79
CA ALA A 4 2.38 37.86 4.25
C ALA A 4 1.10 38.36 4.91
N ARG A 5 0.39 39.30 4.27
CA ARG A 5 -0.92 39.78 4.75
C ARG A 5 -2.02 38.73 4.57
N TYR A 6 -2.05 38.06 3.41
CA TYR A 6 -2.97 36.95 3.15
C TYR A 6 -2.73 35.76 4.07
N ALA A 7 -1.46 35.41 4.35
CA ALA A 7 -1.14 34.37 5.32
C ALA A 7 -1.59 34.74 6.73
N ARG A 8 -1.39 36.00 7.14
CA ARG A 8 -1.83 36.50 8.46
C ARG A 8 -3.35 36.55 8.60
N GLU A 9 -4.07 36.95 7.55
CA GLU A 9 -5.54 36.96 7.50
C GLU A 9 -6.10 35.52 7.55
N ALA A 10 -5.55 34.57 6.79
CA ALA A 10 -5.97 33.16 6.82
C ALA A 10 -5.65 32.45 8.15
N ILE A 11 -4.55 32.83 8.81
CA ILE A 11 -4.20 32.37 10.16
C ILE A 11 -5.18 32.96 11.18
N GLN A 12 -5.50 34.26 11.07
CA GLN A 12 -6.44 34.91 11.98
C GLN A 12 -7.86 34.35 11.82
N ASP A 13 -8.30 34.04 10.60
CA ASP A 13 -9.59 33.39 10.34
C ASP A 13 -9.66 31.98 10.93
N ARG A 14 -8.59 31.17 10.81
CA ARG A 14 -8.52 29.86 11.46
C ARG A 14 -8.50 29.99 12.98
N VAL A 15 -7.72 30.91 13.54
CA VAL A 15 -7.65 31.17 14.98
C VAL A 15 -9.01 31.67 15.50
N ASN A 16 -9.73 32.50 14.74
CA ASN A 16 -11.08 32.94 15.09
C ASN A 16 -12.11 31.79 15.02
N LEU A 17 -11.93 30.82 14.12
CA LEU A 17 -12.75 29.61 14.04
C LEU A 17 -12.54 28.66 15.25
N TYR A 18 -11.33 28.67 15.84
CA TYR A 18 -11.00 27.91 17.06
C TYR A 18 -11.26 28.70 18.34
N ASN A 19 -11.19 30.04 18.29
CA ASN A 19 -11.51 30.95 19.40
C ASN A 19 -13.00 31.30 19.47
N SER A 20 -13.82 30.91 18.50
CA SER A 20 -15.26 30.73 18.71
C SER A 20 -15.50 29.45 19.52
N THR A 21 -14.84 29.34 20.67
CA THR A 21 -15.34 28.58 21.80
C THR A 21 -16.73 29.14 22.08
N SER A 22 -17.73 28.32 21.79
CA SER A 22 -19.09 28.51 22.25
C SER A 22 -19.03 28.92 23.73
N SER A 23 -19.56 30.10 24.05
CA SER A 23 -19.79 30.56 25.43
C SER A 23 -20.95 29.77 26.06
N VAL A 24 -20.89 28.44 25.98
CA VAL A 24 -21.88 27.53 26.55
C VAL A 24 -21.34 27.10 27.91
N SER A 25 -22.06 27.50 28.96
CA SER A 25 -21.79 27.08 30.33
C SER A 25 -21.64 25.56 30.42
N SER A 26 -20.59 25.09 31.09
CA SER A 26 -20.31 23.66 31.31
C SER A 26 -21.16 23.05 32.43
N VAL A 27 -22.03 23.82 33.07
CA VAL A 27 -22.96 23.31 34.08
C VAL A 27 -24.13 22.61 33.39
N GLY A 28 -24.08 21.27 33.36
CA GLY A 28 -25.16 20.41 32.84
C GLY A 28 -24.87 19.68 31.51
N LEU A 29 -23.66 19.78 30.96
CA LEU A 29 -23.29 19.06 29.74
C LEU A 29 -23.08 17.56 30.02
N ARG A 30 -23.90 16.70 29.38
CA ARG A 30 -23.69 15.25 29.37
C ARG A 30 -22.52 14.89 28.44
N PRO A 31 -21.71 13.86 28.76
CA PRO A 31 -20.59 13.44 27.92
C PRO A 31 -21.03 13.06 26.49
N LEU A 32 -20.25 13.48 25.49
CA LEU A 32 -20.45 13.11 24.06
C LEU A 32 -20.13 11.64 23.75
N ARG A 33 -19.48 10.94 24.68
CA ARG A 33 -19.35 9.48 24.64
C ARG A 33 -20.46 8.87 25.47
N ARG A 34 -21.48 8.32 24.82
CA ARG A 34 -22.29 7.26 25.44
C ARG A 34 -21.35 6.08 25.69
N GLN A 35 -21.04 5.80 26.94
CA GLN A 35 -20.55 4.48 27.33
C GLN A 35 -21.77 3.56 27.34
N PHE A 36 -21.74 2.52 26.51
CA PHE A 36 -22.68 1.41 26.60
C PHE A 36 -22.04 0.40 27.55
N GLU A 37 -22.69 0.12 28.69
CA GLU A 37 -22.30 -1.04 29.48
C GLU A 37 -22.62 -2.29 28.63
N GLY A 38 -21.67 -3.22 28.49
CA GLY A 38 -21.80 -4.38 27.59
C GLY A 38 -22.97 -5.33 27.88
N GLN A 39 -23.79 -5.03 28.89
CA GLN A 39 -24.98 -5.76 29.31
C GLN A 39 -26.29 -4.97 29.13
N GLU A 40 -26.26 -3.70 28.69
CA GLU A 40 -27.49 -2.95 28.41
C GLU A 40 -28.19 -3.48 27.16
N SER A 41 -29.45 -3.88 27.31
CA SER A 41 -30.30 -4.26 26.18
C SER A 41 -30.52 -3.04 25.27
N ILE A 42 -30.17 -3.18 23.99
CA ILE A 42 -30.41 -2.16 22.97
C ILE A 42 -31.92 -1.83 22.97
N PRO A 43 -32.33 -0.56 23.16
CA PRO A 43 -33.73 -0.20 23.14
C PRO A 43 -34.32 -0.57 21.77
N PRO A 44 -35.48 -1.26 21.73
CA PRO A 44 -36.10 -1.60 20.46
C PRO A 44 -36.48 -0.31 19.74
N THR A 45 -36.19 -0.26 18.44
CA THR A 45 -36.63 0.81 17.55
C THR A 45 -38.14 1.00 17.69
N GLU A 46 -38.61 2.25 17.71
CA GLU A 46 -40.03 2.64 17.89
C GLU A 46 -40.98 2.11 16.79
N ASP A 47 -40.46 1.30 15.90
CA ASP A 47 -41.11 0.76 14.72
C ASP A 47 -40.83 -0.74 14.63
N VAL A 48 -41.41 -1.51 15.55
CA VAL A 48 -41.32 -3.00 15.58
C VAL A 48 -42.04 -3.65 14.39
N THR A 49 -42.75 -2.85 13.60
CA THR A 49 -43.47 -3.24 12.37
C THR A 49 -42.86 -2.66 11.10
N SER A 50 -41.84 -1.82 11.20
CA SER A 50 -41.11 -1.33 10.02
C SER A 50 -39.92 -2.23 9.77
N ASP A 51 -40.20 -3.32 9.05
CA ASP A 51 -39.20 -4.15 8.37
C ASP A 51 -38.50 -3.35 7.24
N SER A 52 -38.01 -2.13 7.48
CA SER A 52 -37.15 -1.48 6.50
C SER A 52 -35.73 -2.06 6.58
N ILE A 53 -35.67 -3.36 6.30
CA ILE A 53 -34.54 -4.28 6.17
C ILE A 53 -34.64 -4.77 4.72
N LEU A 54 -34.41 -3.89 3.75
CA LEU A 54 -34.56 -4.31 2.36
C LEU A 54 -33.49 -5.35 2.06
N GLU A 55 -33.93 -6.56 1.69
CA GLU A 55 -33.03 -7.62 1.24
C GLU A 55 -32.11 -7.07 0.14
N CYS A 56 -30.91 -7.65 0.05
CA CYS A 56 -30.05 -7.38 -1.08
C CYS A 56 -30.79 -7.75 -2.36
N GLN A 57 -30.75 -6.84 -3.33
CA GLN A 57 -31.28 -7.04 -4.66
C GLN A 57 -30.18 -6.68 -5.66
N PRO A 58 -30.19 -7.26 -6.87
CA PRO A 58 -29.28 -6.83 -7.92
C PRO A 58 -29.40 -5.33 -8.14
N LEU A 59 -28.26 -4.64 -8.12
CA LEU A 59 -28.19 -3.21 -8.38
C LEU A 59 -27.70 -2.95 -9.80
N GLU A 60 -28.22 -1.90 -10.42
CA GLU A 60 -27.75 -1.34 -11.68
C GLU A 60 -27.27 0.11 -11.47
N THR A 61 -26.74 0.74 -12.52
CA THR A 61 -26.50 2.19 -12.50
C THR A 61 -27.58 2.93 -13.29
N ASP A 62 -27.92 4.13 -12.85
CA ASP A 62 -28.81 5.05 -13.59
C ASP A 62 -28.10 5.78 -14.75
N GLY A 63 -26.80 5.54 -14.96
CA GLY A 63 -25.98 6.28 -15.92
C GLY A 63 -25.56 7.68 -15.45
N GLU A 64 -26.05 8.14 -14.29
CA GLU A 64 -25.80 9.46 -13.69
C GLU A 64 -24.99 9.37 -12.38
N GLY A 65 -24.45 8.18 -12.08
CA GLY A 65 -23.62 7.91 -10.90
C GLY A 65 -24.40 7.46 -9.66
N GLY A 66 -25.68 7.10 -9.80
CA GLY A 66 -26.46 6.44 -8.77
C GLY A 66 -26.53 4.92 -8.96
N PHE A 67 -26.67 4.19 -7.85
CA PHE A 67 -27.10 2.79 -7.86
C PHE A 67 -28.61 2.73 -7.78
N VAL A 68 -29.25 1.87 -8.56
CA VAL A 68 -30.70 1.66 -8.57
C VAL A 68 -31.04 0.19 -8.39
N ASP A 69 -32.13 -0.10 -7.70
CA ASP A 69 -32.66 -1.46 -7.57
C ASP A 69 -33.66 -1.80 -8.71
N PRO A 70 -34.18 -3.03 -8.77
CA PRO A 70 -35.10 -3.44 -9.85
C PRO A 70 -36.45 -2.72 -9.85
N GLN A 71 -36.79 -1.96 -8.81
CA GLN A 71 -37.98 -1.11 -8.76
C GLN A 71 -37.67 0.35 -9.13
N GLY A 72 -36.44 0.64 -9.55
CA GLY A 72 -35.98 1.99 -9.91
C GLY A 72 -35.70 2.88 -8.70
N ARG A 73 -35.63 2.33 -7.49
CA ARG A 73 -35.30 3.13 -6.29
C ARG A 73 -33.80 3.33 -6.23
N ARG A 74 -33.38 4.59 -6.06
CA ARG A 74 -31.97 4.90 -5.80
C ARG A 74 -31.52 4.31 -4.47
N ARG A 75 -30.45 3.53 -4.49
CA ARG A 75 -29.79 2.95 -3.33
C ARG A 75 -28.55 3.77 -2.97
N THR A 76 -28.48 4.17 -1.71
CA THR A 76 -27.27 4.77 -1.16
C THR A 76 -26.52 3.69 -0.38
N LEU A 77 -25.31 3.38 -0.84
CA LEU A 77 -24.42 2.46 -0.14
C LEU A 77 -23.72 3.22 0.98
N ARG A 78 -24.02 2.85 2.23
CA ARG A 78 -23.34 3.35 3.44
C ARG A 78 -22.79 2.16 4.18
N GLY A 79 -21.48 2.13 4.34
CA GLY A 79 -20.79 0.94 4.81
C GLY A 79 -19.54 1.20 5.62
N ILE A 80 -18.88 0.10 5.96
CA ILE A 80 -17.62 0.06 6.70
C ILE A 80 -16.60 -0.81 5.94
N ASN A 81 -15.31 -0.54 6.19
CA ASN A 81 -14.23 -1.45 5.80
C ASN A 81 -14.16 -2.61 6.80
N LEU A 82 -14.05 -3.84 6.32
CA LEU A 82 -14.01 -5.03 7.16
C LEU A 82 -12.79 -5.92 6.83
N ASP A 83 -11.77 -5.98 7.69
CA ASP A 83 -11.34 -4.94 8.62
C ASP A 83 -9.80 -4.84 8.62
N GLY A 84 -9.22 -3.92 9.40
CA GLY A 84 -7.77 -3.71 9.46
C GLY A 84 -6.94 -4.93 9.92
N ALA A 85 -7.54 -5.93 10.58
CA ALA A 85 -6.87 -7.18 10.95
C ALA A 85 -6.50 -8.03 9.73
N MET A 86 -7.18 -7.85 8.59
CA MET A 86 -6.82 -8.48 7.30
C MET A 86 -5.43 -8.09 6.78
N LYS A 87 -4.78 -7.09 7.39
CA LYS A 87 -3.47 -6.57 6.96
C LYS A 87 -2.29 -7.44 7.40
N LEU A 88 -2.48 -8.33 8.37
CA LEU A 88 -1.44 -9.19 8.92
C LEU A 88 -1.97 -10.62 9.09
N PRO A 89 -1.09 -11.63 8.96
CA PRO A 89 -1.49 -13.02 9.18
C PRO A 89 -2.04 -13.24 10.58
N ASN A 90 -2.89 -14.25 10.72
CA ASN A 90 -3.40 -14.69 12.01
C ASN A 90 -2.48 -15.74 12.66
N ASN A 91 -1.84 -16.58 11.85
CA ASN A 91 -0.87 -17.57 12.32
C ASN A 91 0.43 -17.50 11.50
N PRO A 92 1.61 -17.39 12.14
CA PRO A 92 1.79 -17.04 13.55
C PRO A 92 1.14 -15.69 13.89
N GLU A 93 0.70 -15.52 15.13
CA GLU A 93 0.17 -14.24 15.60
C GLU A 93 1.32 -13.24 15.66
N ILE A 94 1.25 -12.20 14.81
CA ILE A 94 2.26 -11.14 14.73
C ILE A 94 1.54 -9.80 14.56
N HIS A 95 1.77 -8.88 15.48
CA HIS A 95 1.46 -7.48 15.27
C HIS A 95 2.63 -6.74 14.63
N SER A 96 2.34 -5.60 13.99
CA SER A 96 3.37 -4.80 13.32
C SER A 96 4.53 -4.33 14.22
N TYR A 97 4.30 -4.20 15.53
CA TYR A 97 5.29 -3.80 16.53
C TYR A 97 6.03 -4.98 17.16
N ASP A 98 5.59 -6.22 16.93
CA ASP A 98 6.19 -7.39 17.57
C ASP A 98 7.50 -7.79 16.91
N GLY A 99 8.40 -8.29 17.75
CA GLY A 99 9.71 -8.80 17.33
C GLY A 99 10.77 -7.71 17.22
N ASP A 100 11.85 -8.04 16.52
CA ASP A 100 12.98 -7.15 16.29
C ASP A 100 13.41 -7.31 14.83
N CYS A 101 13.18 -6.28 14.02
CA CYS A 101 13.55 -6.33 12.61
C CYS A 101 15.07 -6.43 12.35
N ARG A 102 15.91 -6.28 13.38
CA ARG A 102 17.37 -6.46 13.29
C ARG A 102 17.78 -7.94 13.27
N ASP A 103 16.93 -8.83 13.76
CA ASP A 103 17.15 -10.28 13.68
C ASP A 103 16.57 -10.81 12.36
N PRO A 104 17.41 -11.24 11.39
CA PRO A 104 16.92 -11.77 10.12
C PRO A 104 16.15 -13.10 10.27
N ASN A 105 16.27 -13.78 11.41
CA ASN A 105 15.54 -15.02 11.71
C ASN A 105 14.26 -14.76 12.53
N ASN A 106 13.93 -13.49 12.79
CA ASN A 106 12.71 -13.15 13.51
C ASN A 106 11.47 -13.68 12.77
N ILE A 107 10.46 -14.13 13.52
CA ILE A 107 9.20 -14.64 12.95
C ILE A 107 8.49 -13.62 12.05
N PHE A 108 8.72 -12.32 12.26
CA PHE A 108 8.26 -11.27 11.36
C PHE A 108 8.68 -11.52 9.91
N PHE A 109 9.85 -12.13 9.65
CA PHE A 109 10.35 -12.44 8.31
C PHE A 109 9.92 -13.83 7.79
N GLU A 110 9.06 -14.56 8.50
CA GLU A 110 8.37 -15.73 7.91
C GLU A 110 7.27 -15.23 6.97
N GLY A 111 7.42 -15.48 5.67
CA GLY A 111 6.51 -15.02 4.62
C GLY A 111 5.89 -16.13 3.78
N ASP A 112 6.39 -17.36 3.88
CA ASP A 112 5.94 -18.48 3.05
C ASP A 112 5.03 -19.45 3.81
N ASN A 113 5.14 -19.47 5.15
CA ASN A 113 4.40 -20.36 6.04
C ASN A 113 3.54 -19.54 7.01
N VAL A 114 2.67 -18.69 6.46
CA VAL A 114 1.73 -17.86 7.23
C VAL A 114 0.30 -18.25 6.88
N SER A 115 -0.66 -17.95 7.73
CA SER A 115 -2.07 -18.18 7.44
C SER A 115 -2.92 -16.99 7.87
N PHE A 116 -3.85 -16.61 7.00
CA PHE A 116 -4.86 -15.59 7.25
C PHE A 116 -6.20 -16.20 7.68
N VAL A 117 -6.28 -17.53 7.79
CA VAL A 117 -7.44 -18.22 8.37
C VAL A 117 -7.68 -17.71 9.79
N GLY A 118 -8.92 -17.30 10.07
CA GLY A 118 -9.28 -16.60 11.31
C GLY A 118 -9.47 -15.09 11.14
N ARG A 119 -9.09 -14.51 10.00
CA ARG A 119 -9.38 -13.10 9.66
C ARG A 119 -10.68 -12.98 8.82
N PRO A 120 -11.49 -11.91 8.98
CA PRO A 120 -11.24 -10.72 9.81
C PRO A 120 -11.41 -10.97 11.32
N PHE A 121 -12.23 -11.94 11.70
CA PHE A 121 -12.49 -12.35 13.10
C PHE A 121 -12.97 -13.81 13.14
N PRO A 122 -13.02 -14.46 14.32
CA PRO A 122 -13.52 -15.83 14.49
C PRO A 122 -14.94 -16.06 13.95
N LEU A 123 -15.22 -17.28 13.46
CA LEU A 123 -16.51 -17.62 12.84
C LEU A 123 -17.69 -17.53 13.82
N ASP A 124 -17.46 -17.86 15.10
CA ASP A 124 -18.47 -17.82 16.16
C ASP A 124 -18.83 -16.40 16.60
N GLU A 125 -17.96 -15.41 16.36
CA GLU A 125 -18.24 -13.99 16.62
C GLU A 125 -18.85 -13.27 15.40
N ALA A 126 -18.78 -13.88 14.22
CA ALA A 126 -19.10 -13.23 12.96
C ALA A 126 -20.55 -12.74 12.86
N GLU A 127 -21.51 -13.54 13.30
CA GLU A 127 -22.93 -13.19 13.26
C GLU A 127 -23.23 -11.93 14.09
N ASP A 128 -22.63 -11.84 15.29
CA ASP A 128 -22.79 -10.70 16.18
C ASP A 128 -22.16 -9.42 15.60
N HIS A 129 -21.00 -9.53 14.96
CA HIS A 129 -20.38 -8.41 14.25
C HIS A 129 -21.28 -7.89 13.11
N PHE A 130 -21.81 -8.77 12.26
CA PHE A 130 -22.68 -8.36 11.16
C PHE A 130 -24.01 -7.78 11.65
N ARG A 131 -24.61 -8.37 12.69
CA ARG A 131 -25.82 -7.80 13.34
C ARG A 131 -25.55 -6.41 13.90
N ARG A 132 -24.39 -6.20 14.53
CA ARG A 132 -23.99 -4.89 15.07
C ARG A 132 -23.82 -3.86 13.96
N ILE A 133 -23.12 -4.20 12.87
CA ILE A 133 -22.97 -3.32 11.69
C ILE A 133 -24.34 -2.92 11.14
N LYS A 134 -25.25 -3.89 10.97
CA LYS A 134 -26.62 -3.66 10.49
C LYS A 134 -27.43 -2.79 11.45
N SER A 135 -27.29 -2.98 12.77
CA SER A 135 -27.99 -2.18 13.78
C SER A 135 -27.59 -0.70 13.76
N TRP A 136 -26.41 -0.36 13.22
CA TRP A 136 -25.98 1.02 12.99
C TRP A 136 -26.51 1.62 11.69
N GLY A 137 -27.32 0.88 10.93
CA GLY A 137 -27.91 1.32 9.67
C GLY A 137 -26.98 1.22 8.47
N TYR A 138 -25.82 0.55 8.61
CA TYR A 138 -24.96 0.24 7.47
C TYR A 138 -25.57 -0.89 6.63
N ASN A 139 -25.42 -0.78 5.32
CA ASN A 139 -25.95 -1.73 4.34
C ASN A 139 -24.89 -2.27 3.39
N THR A 140 -23.62 -1.88 3.55
CA THR A 140 -22.54 -2.26 2.63
C THR A 140 -21.25 -2.55 3.40
N ILE A 141 -20.46 -3.51 2.91
CA ILE A 141 -19.17 -3.89 3.45
C ILE A 141 -18.14 -3.81 2.32
N ARG A 142 -17.05 -3.07 2.58
CA ARG A 142 -15.81 -3.12 1.77
C ARG A 142 -14.92 -4.17 2.40
N TYR A 143 -14.91 -5.37 1.83
CA TYR A 143 -14.24 -6.55 2.40
C TYR A 143 -12.78 -6.59 1.95
N LEU A 144 -11.88 -6.48 2.92
CA LEU A 144 -10.43 -6.41 2.69
C LEU A 144 -9.90 -7.82 2.39
N ILE A 145 -9.13 -7.95 1.32
CA ILE A 145 -8.23 -9.08 1.10
C ILE A 145 -6.83 -8.56 0.78
N THR A 146 -5.78 -9.25 1.19
CA THR A 146 -4.42 -8.94 0.75
C THR A 146 -3.95 -9.96 -0.27
N TRP A 147 -3.03 -9.57 -1.14
CA TRP A 147 -2.40 -10.53 -2.07
C TRP A 147 -1.65 -11.63 -1.29
N GLU A 148 -0.99 -11.26 -0.18
CA GLU A 148 -0.35 -12.19 0.74
C GLU A 148 -1.34 -13.23 1.29
N ALA A 149 -2.55 -12.84 1.69
CA ALA A 149 -3.54 -13.78 2.23
C ALA A 149 -3.88 -14.93 1.28
N ILE A 150 -3.73 -14.74 -0.03
CA ILE A 150 -4.10 -15.74 -1.03
C ILE A 150 -2.86 -16.42 -1.65
N GLU A 151 -1.73 -15.73 -1.85
CA GLU A 151 -0.57 -16.25 -2.60
C GLU A 151 0.76 -16.07 -1.82
N HIS A 152 0.77 -16.31 -0.50
CA HIS A 152 1.95 -16.12 0.35
C HIS A 152 3.11 -17.11 0.06
N SER A 153 2.84 -18.41 -0.10
CA SER A 153 3.88 -19.45 -0.23
C SER A 153 4.68 -19.43 -1.54
N GLY A 154 4.34 -18.51 -2.45
CA GLY A 154 5.05 -18.31 -3.70
C GLY A 154 4.13 -18.17 -4.92
N PRO A 155 4.72 -17.78 -6.07
CA PRO A 155 3.97 -17.55 -7.30
C PRO A 155 3.24 -18.82 -7.77
N GLY A 156 1.93 -18.70 -7.97
CA GLY A 156 1.00 -19.72 -8.42
C GLY A 156 0.53 -20.70 -7.32
N LYS A 157 0.83 -20.42 -6.04
CA LYS A 157 0.43 -21.28 -4.91
C LYS A 157 -0.63 -20.57 -4.08
N TYR A 158 -1.88 -20.97 -4.28
CA TYR A 158 -3.03 -20.33 -3.63
C TYR A 158 -3.40 -21.01 -2.31
N ASP A 159 -3.76 -20.21 -1.30
CA ASP A 159 -4.25 -20.67 0.00
C ASP A 159 -5.77 -20.94 -0.07
N ASP A 160 -6.14 -22.18 -0.40
CA ASP A 160 -7.54 -22.61 -0.44
C ASP A 160 -8.21 -22.57 0.96
N ASP A 161 -7.45 -22.79 2.04
CA ASP A 161 -8.00 -22.79 3.40
C ASP A 161 -8.49 -21.39 3.80
N PHE A 162 -7.73 -20.34 3.43
CA PHE A 162 -8.16 -18.95 3.62
C PHE A 162 -9.38 -18.60 2.76
N ILE A 163 -9.44 -19.08 1.51
CA ILE A 163 -10.61 -18.86 0.64
C ILE A 163 -11.85 -19.54 1.23
N GLU A 164 -11.72 -20.78 1.71
CA GLU A 164 -12.80 -21.50 2.38
C GLU A 164 -13.27 -20.79 3.66
N TYR A 165 -12.34 -20.22 4.44
CA TYR A 165 -12.67 -19.41 5.61
C TYR A 165 -13.49 -18.18 5.22
N THR A 166 -13.05 -17.48 4.18
CA THR A 166 -13.76 -16.30 3.64
C THR A 166 -15.17 -16.67 3.19
N ILE A 167 -15.35 -17.80 2.49
CA ILE A 167 -16.67 -18.32 2.09
C ILE A 167 -17.58 -18.55 3.31
N LYS A 168 -17.04 -19.08 4.42
CA LYS A 168 -17.81 -19.28 5.66
C LYS A 168 -18.25 -17.95 6.26
N ILE A 169 -17.36 -16.95 6.33
CA ILE A 169 -17.70 -15.59 6.78
C ILE A 169 -18.81 -14.98 5.92
N LEU A 170 -18.71 -15.10 4.60
CA LEU A 170 -19.71 -14.56 3.67
C LEU A 170 -21.08 -15.24 3.81
N ARG A 171 -21.12 -16.56 4.07
CA ARG A 171 -22.39 -17.26 4.36
C ARG A 171 -23.05 -16.76 5.64
N ILE A 172 -22.26 -16.49 6.68
CA ILE A 172 -22.78 -15.91 7.93
C ILE A 172 -23.34 -14.51 7.65
N MET A 173 -22.60 -13.68 6.90
CA MET A 173 -23.06 -12.35 6.49
C MET A 173 -24.38 -12.41 5.70
N ASP A 174 -24.50 -13.31 4.71
CA ASP A 174 -25.72 -13.49 3.92
C ASP A 174 -26.90 -13.94 4.79
N SER A 175 -26.65 -14.80 5.79
CA SER A 175 -27.67 -15.29 6.71
C SER A 175 -28.25 -14.18 7.60
N VAL A 176 -27.45 -13.17 7.95
CA VAL A 176 -27.90 -11.96 8.64
C VAL A 176 -28.73 -11.06 7.71
N GLY A 177 -28.39 -11.06 6.42
CA GLY A 177 -29.12 -10.41 5.33
C GLY A 177 -29.09 -8.88 5.34
N GLY A 178 -29.33 -8.28 4.17
CA GLY A 178 -29.43 -6.82 4.00
C GLY A 178 -28.08 -6.08 4.03
N LEU A 179 -26.98 -6.81 3.82
CA LEU A 179 -25.63 -6.27 3.71
C LEU A 179 -25.04 -6.61 2.34
N TYR A 180 -24.83 -5.60 1.51
CA TYR A 180 -24.05 -5.73 0.30
C TYR A 180 -22.56 -5.89 0.63
N VAL A 181 -21.82 -6.61 -0.20
CA VAL A 181 -20.36 -6.72 -0.08
C VAL A 181 -19.68 -6.52 -1.41
N PHE A 182 -18.57 -5.80 -1.41
CA PHE A 182 -17.60 -5.84 -2.50
C PHE A 182 -16.20 -6.08 -1.93
N PHE A 183 -15.38 -6.76 -2.71
CA PHE A 183 -14.01 -7.09 -2.32
C PHE A 183 -13.05 -6.02 -2.80
N GLU A 184 -11.93 -5.90 -2.11
CA GLU A 184 -10.85 -5.01 -2.51
C GLU A 184 -9.51 -5.62 -2.12
N THR A 185 -8.54 -5.44 -3.00
CA THR A 185 -7.17 -5.88 -2.80
C THR A 185 -6.37 -4.82 -2.06
N HIS A 186 -6.35 -4.98 -0.74
CA HIS A 186 -5.76 -4.04 0.19
C HIS A 186 -4.24 -4.10 0.11
N GLN A 187 -3.63 -2.93 0.09
CA GLN A 187 -2.20 -2.75 0.32
C GLN A 187 -1.99 -1.39 0.98
N ASP A 188 -0.98 -1.33 1.84
CA ASP A 188 -0.38 -0.10 2.31
C ASP A 188 1.13 -0.22 2.10
N VAL A 189 1.73 0.77 1.43
CA VAL A 189 3.17 0.82 1.16
C VAL A 189 3.75 -0.52 0.64
N TRP A 190 3.00 -1.19 -0.24
CA TRP A 190 3.30 -2.46 -0.90
C TRP A 190 3.15 -3.73 -0.04
N SER A 191 3.86 -3.86 1.08
CA SER A 191 3.96 -5.10 1.85
C SER A 191 4.22 -4.82 3.32
N ARG A 192 3.93 -5.78 4.20
CA ARG A 192 4.29 -5.67 5.63
C ARG A 192 5.80 -5.58 5.84
N PHE A 193 6.58 -6.23 4.99
CA PHE A 193 8.05 -6.14 5.03
C PHE A 193 8.60 -4.80 4.52
N SER A 194 7.75 -3.95 3.93
CA SER A 194 8.06 -2.54 3.63
C SER A 194 7.34 -1.55 4.55
N GLY A 195 6.86 -2.04 5.70
CA GLY A 195 6.26 -1.25 6.78
C GLY A 195 4.76 -1.00 6.64
N GLY A 196 4.04 -1.82 5.86
CA GLY A 196 2.59 -1.72 5.68
C GLY A 196 1.90 -3.07 5.56
N SER A 197 1.26 -3.36 4.42
CA SER A 197 0.54 -4.62 4.15
C SER A 197 0.29 -4.81 2.65
N GLY A 198 -0.10 -6.03 2.23
CA GLY A 198 -0.60 -6.26 0.88
C GLY A 198 0.11 -7.40 0.15
N ALA A 199 1.22 -7.12 -0.50
CA ALA A 199 1.95 -8.06 -1.35
C ALA A 199 2.80 -9.06 -0.54
N PRO A 200 2.88 -10.32 -0.99
CA PRO A 200 3.67 -11.36 -0.34
C PRO A 200 5.18 -11.13 -0.48
N MET A 201 5.97 -11.73 0.42
CA MET A 201 7.42 -11.54 0.50
C MET A 201 8.14 -11.84 -0.81
N TRP A 202 7.72 -12.90 -1.51
CA TRP A 202 8.35 -13.33 -2.76
C TRP A 202 8.36 -12.22 -3.82
N THR A 203 7.46 -11.23 -3.76
CA THR A 203 7.48 -10.09 -4.69
C THR A 203 8.72 -9.22 -4.51
N LEU A 204 9.22 -9.05 -3.28
CA LEU A 204 10.44 -8.31 -2.96
C LEU A 204 11.66 -9.07 -3.48
N TYR A 205 11.68 -10.38 -3.29
CA TYR A 205 12.72 -11.25 -3.84
C TYR A 205 12.71 -11.26 -5.37
N ALA A 206 11.54 -11.26 -6.00
CA ALA A 206 11.41 -11.15 -7.45
C ALA A 206 12.04 -9.84 -7.96
N ALA A 207 11.89 -8.73 -7.22
CA ALA A 207 12.55 -7.46 -7.52
C ALA A 207 14.06 -7.42 -7.20
N GLY A 208 14.61 -8.47 -6.58
CA GLY A 208 16.01 -8.56 -6.19
C GLY A 208 16.33 -7.89 -4.84
N LEU A 209 15.31 -7.59 -4.02
CA LEU A 209 15.46 -6.96 -2.71
C LEU A 209 15.60 -8.03 -1.59
N GLN A 210 16.32 -7.68 -0.53
CA GLN A 210 16.48 -8.48 0.69
C GLN A 210 15.75 -7.81 1.87
N PRO A 211 14.50 -8.19 2.19
CA PRO A 211 13.67 -7.52 3.21
C PRO A 211 14.29 -7.49 4.61
N THR A 212 15.07 -8.50 4.98
CA THR A 212 15.73 -8.58 6.31
C THR A 212 16.75 -7.46 6.55
N ARG A 213 17.17 -6.76 5.49
CA ARG A 213 18.17 -5.68 5.54
C ARG A 213 17.56 -4.28 5.48
N PHE A 214 16.24 -4.16 5.29
CA PHE A 214 15.60 -2.87 5.06
C PHE A 214 15.70 -1.91 6.25
N TYR A 215 15.79 -2.44 7.48
CA TYR A 215 15.96 -1.62 8.67
C TYR A 215 17.29 -0.85 8.65
N ALA A 216 18.38 -1.52 8.24
CA ALA A 216 19.73 -0.96 8.24
C ALA A 216 19.88 0.09 7.15
N THR A 217 19.36 -0.20 5.96
CA THR A 217 19.42 0.72 4.82
C THR A 217 18.33 1.79 4.84
N GLU A 218 17.45 1.77 5.85
CA GLU A 218 16.13 2.41 5.84
C GLU A 218 15.39 2.33 4.48
N ALA A 219 15.50 1.19 3.80
CA ALA A 219 14.72 0.93 2.59
C ALA A 219 13.21 0.87 2.90
N ALA A 220 12.89 0.58 4.16
CA ALA A 220 11.61 0.80 4.81
C ALA A 220 11.84 1.10 6.30
N LEU A 221 10.89 1.83 6.90
CA LEU A 221 10.73 1.95 8.34
C LEU A 221 9.76 0.87 8.79
N LEU A 222 10.21 0.01 9.68
CA LEU A 222 9.44 -1.08 10.24
C LEU A 222 9.06 -0.73 11.67
N HIS A 223 7.80 -0.99 12.04
CA HIS A 223 7.28 -0.60 13.35
C HIS A 223 8.01 -1.36 14.46
N ASN A 224 8.26 -2.67 14.28
CA ASN A 224 9.11 -3.52 15.14
C ASN A 224 10.61 -3.21 15.11
N ASN A 225 11.00 -1.99 14.72
CA ASN A 225 12.37 -1.53 14.91
C ASN A 225 12.53 -1.02 16.34
N PRO A 226 13.45 -1.54 17.15
CA PRO A 226 13.60 -1.15 18.55
C PRO A 226 13.94 0.33 18.76
N ARG A 227 14.34 1.07 17.72
CA ARG A 227 14.44 2.54 17.77
C ARG A 227 13.10 3.25 18.01
N PHE A 228 11.98 2.54 17.90
CA PHE A 228 10.63 3.03 18.13
C PHE A 228 10.00 2.48 19.42
N HIS A 229 10.74 1.65 20.15
CA HIS A 229 10.27 0.99 21.36
C HIS A 229 11.15 1.43 22.52
N HIS A 230 10.74 2.53 23.16
CA HIS A 230 11.41 3.07 24.34
C HIS A 230 10.63 2.63 25.58
N PRO A 231 11.21 1.83 26.49
CA PRO A 231 10.51 1.37 27.69
C PRO A 231 9.99 2.51 28.57
N GLU A 232 10.70 3.64 28.57
CA GLU A 232 10.36 4.85 29.33
C GLU A 232 9.25 5.69 28.65
N GLU A 233 9.05 5.52 27.32
CA GLU A 233 8.11 6.29 26.50
C GLU A 233 7.38 5.37 25.50
N PRO A 234 6.49 4.47 25.98
CA PRO A 234 5.86 3.44 25.14
C PRO A 234 4.96 4.00 24.02
N ASP A 235 4.53 5.26 24.13
CA ASP A 235 3.71 5.96 23.14
C ASP A 235 4.53 6.78 22.11
N ASP A 236 5.87 6.64 22.08
CA ASP A 236 6.75 7.45 21.23
C ASP A 236 6.79 7.00 19.74
N TYR A 237 5.93 6.06 19.31
CA TYR A 237 5.83 5.74 17.89
C TYR A 237 5.21 6.91 17.11
N PRO A 238 5.95 7.58 16.20
CA PRO A 238 5.44 8.81 15.62
C PRO A 238 4.23 8.56 14.73
N LYS A 239 3.13 9.26 15.01
CA LYS A 239 1.89 9.15 14.23
C LYS A 239 2.17 9.34 12.73
N MET A 240 1.58 8.47 11.92
CA MET A 240 1.67 8.48 10.46
C MET A 240 3.09 8.26 9.88
N ILE A 241 4.09 7.87 10.67
CA ILE A 241 5.45 7.62 10.17
C ILE A 241 5.50 6.57 9.06
N TRP A 242 4.64 5.54 9.14
CA TRP A 242 4.52 4.47 8.15
C TRP A 242 4.28 4.99 6.73
N THR A 243 3.55 6.10 6.57
CA THR A 243 3.27 6.69 5.25
C THR A 243 4.53 7.18 4.53
N SER A 244 5.57 7.52 5.29
CA SER A 244 6.86 7.95 4.73
C SER A 244 7.54 6.82 3.93
N ASN A 245 7.13 5.56 4.12
CA ASN A 245 7.62 4.43 3.33
C ASN A 245 7.29 4.53 1.85
N TYR A 246 6.22 5.24 1.44
CA TYR A 246 5.92 5.50 0.02
C TYR A 246 7.06 6.25 -0.71
N LYS A 247 8.01 6.83 0.02
CA LYS A 247 9.15 7.57 -0.51
C LYS A 247 10.50 6.94 -0.16
N ARG A 248 10.48 5.65 0.22
CA ARG A 248 11.67 4.85 0.52
C ARG A 248 11.88 3.76 -0.50
N LEU A 249 13.11 3.24 -0.54
CA LEU A 249 13.60 2.41 -1.63
C LEU A 249 12.67 1.23 -1.94
N ALA A 250 12.23 0.47 -0.93
CA ALA A 250 11.44 -0.73 -1.14
C ALA A 250 10.12 -0.42 -1.86
N SER A 251 9.30 0.49 -1.31
CA SER A 251 8.03 0.87 -1.92
C SER A 251 8.21 1.52 -3.31
N LEU A 252 9.20 2.41 -3.44
CA LEU A 252 9.51 3.06 -4.71
C LEU A 252 9.87 2.06 -5.81
N VAL A 253 10.73 1.08 -5.51
CA VAL A 253 11.11 0.00 -6.43
C VAL A 253 9.87 -0.78 -6.83
N MET A 254 9.11 -1.27 -5.85
CA MET A 254 8.00 -2.18 -6.14
C MET A 254 6.89 -1.54 -6.97
N PHE A 255 6.44 -0.33 -6.63
CA PHE A 255 5.45 0.36 -7.44
C PHE A 255 5.97 0.73 -8.84
N THR A 256 7.25 1.12 -8.94
CA THR A 256 7.85 1.43 -10.26
C THR A 256 7.91 0.18 -11.13
N LEU A 257 8.33 -0.97 -10.59
CA LEU A 257 8.38 -2.22 -11.33
C LEU A 257 6.98 -2.74 -11.68
N PHE A 258 6.02 -2.65 -10.74
CA PHE A 258 4.67 -3.15 -10.94
C PHE A 258 3.88 -2.39 -12.00
N PHE A 259 3.98 -1.06 -12.05
CA PHE A 259 3.22 -0.27 -13.03
C PHE A 259 4.01 0.17 -14.26
N SER A 260 5.33 0.32 -14.14
CA SER A 260 6.16 0.98 -15.16
C SER A 260 7.48 0.25 -15.43
N GLY A 261 7.63 -0.99 -14.96
CA GLY A 261 8.85 -1.80 -15.08
C GLY A 261 9.28 -2.00 -16.52
N ARG A 262 8.36 -2.28 -17.44
CA ARG A 262 8.71 -2.44 -18.87
C ARG A 262 9.11 -1.13 -19.53
N ASN A 263 8.58 0.00 -19.05
CA ASN A 263 8.91 1.31 -19.61
C ASN A 263 10.36 1.69 -19.28
N TYR A 264 10.78 1.50 -18.03
CA TYR A 264 12.09 1.96 -17.56
C TYR A 264 13.17 0.86 -17.52
N PHE A 265 12.76 -0.39 -17.40
CA PHE A 265 13.66 -1.52 -17.16
C PHE A 265 13.27 -2.77 -17.99
N PRO A 266 13.26 -2.68 -19.32
CA PRO A 266 12.84 -3.78 -20.20
C PRO A 266 13.70 -5.04 -20.08
N GLN A 267 14.93 -4.92 -19.56
CA GLN A 267 15.86 -6.02 -19.34
C GLN A 267 15.59 -6.83 -18.07
N LEU A 268 14.78 -6.32 -17.13
CA LEU A 268 14.47 -7.04 -15.89
C LEU A 268 13.38 -8.05 -16.18
N CYS A 269 13.78 -9.26 -16.56
CA CYS A 269 12.86 -10.34 -16.87
C CYS A 269 13.07 -11.55 -15.95
N ILE A 270 11.96 -12.21 -15.60
CA ILE A 270 11.88 -13.50 -14.92
C ILE A 270 11.18 -14.46 -15.87
N ASN A 271 11.77 -15.63 -16.12
CA ASN A 271 11.20 -16.68 -16.98
C ASN A 271 10.82 -16.16 -18.38
N GLY A 272 11.63 -15.23 -18.93
CA GLY A 272 11.39 -14.60 -20.22
C GLY A 272 10.31 -13.52 -20.25
N MET A 273 9.69 -13.19 -19.11
CA MET A 273 8.66 -12.17 -18.97
C MET A 273 9.21 -10.95 -18.23
N ASN A 274 8.92 -9.74 -18.68
CA ASN A 274 9.30 -8.53 -17.94
C ASN A 274 8.68 -8.57 -16.53
N ILE A 275 9.43 -8.09 -15.52
CA ILE A 275 9.01 -8.10 -14.12
C ILE A 275 7.65 -7.43 -13.88
N GLN A 276 7.31 -6.39 -14.64
CA GLN A 276 5.98 -5.77 -14.60
C GLN A 276 4.89 -6.78 -14.96
N ASP A 277 5.05 -7.43 -16.11
CA ASP A 277 4.05 -8.35 -16.63
C ASP A 277 3.99 -9.62 -15.76
N TYR A 278 5.12 -10.05 -15.19
CA TYR A 278 5.21 -11.16 -14.26
C TYR A 278 4.41 -10.89 -12.97
N LEU A 279 4.68 -9.78 -12.29
CA LEU A 279 3.98 -9.41 -11.06
C LEU A 279 2.49 -9.17 -11.31
N GLN A 280 2.14 -8.44 -12.38
CA GLN A 280 0.74 -8.20 -12.73
C GLN A 280 0.02 -9.51 -13.09
N LYS A 281 0.67 -10.44 -13.80
CA LYS A 281 0.07 -11.74 -14.12
C LYS A 281 -0.28 -12.50 -12.84
N HIS A 282 0.66 -12.65 -11.91
CA HIS A 282 0.40 -13.37 -10.65
C HIS A 282 -0.66 -12.70 -9.78
N TYR A 283 -0.63 -11.37 -9.71
CA TYR A 283 -1.69 -10.59 -9.07
C TYR A 283 -3.06 -10.89 -9.70
N PHE A 284 -3.15 -10.81 -11.03
CA PHE A 284 -4.39 -11.07 -11.76
C PHE A 284 -4.89 -12.50 -11.65
N ASP A 285 -3.99 -13.47 -11.72
CA ASP A 285 -4.34 -14.88 -11.56
C ASP A 285 -4.84 -15.18 -10.14
N THR A 286 -4.25 -14.54 -9.12
CA THR A 286 -4.72 -14.62 -7.74
C THR A 286 -6.16 -14.11 -7.60
N ILE A 287 -6.47 -12.95 -8.18
CA ILE A 287 -7.82 -12.40 -8.14
C ILE A 287 -8.80 -13.25 -8.94
N SER A 288 -8.39 -13.72 -10.12
CA SER A 288 -9.18 -14.65 -10.92
C SER A 288 -9.52 -15.92 -10.14
N TYR A 289 -8.53 -16.50 -9.45
CA TYR A 289 -8.68 -17.72 -8.65
C TYR A 289 -9.66 -17.51 -7.48
N PHE A 290 -9.42 -16.48 -6.66
CA PHE A 290 -10.30 -16.11 -5.54
C PHE A 290 -11.73 -15.86 -6.01
N TRP A 291 -11.90 -15.03 -7.05
CA TRP A 291 -13.21 -14.65 -7.56
C TRP A 291 -13.98 -15.82 -8.16
N SER A 292 -13.31 -16.70 -8.89
CA SER A 292 -13.92 -17.93 -9.44
C SER A 292 -14.42 -18.83 -8.33
N LYS A 293 -13.63 -19.05 -7.27
CA LYS A 293 -14.02 -19.89 -6.12
C LYS A 293 -15.25 -19.34 -5.41
N LEU A 294 -15.32 -18.02 -5.20
CA LEU A 294 -16.51 -17.39 -4.63
C LEU A 294 -17.72 -17.57 -5.53
N HIS A 295 -17.59 -17.28 -6.82
CA HIS A 295 -18.68 -17.40 -7.79
C HIS A 295 -19.23 -18.82 -7.87
N ASP A 296 -18.36 -19.83 -7.94
CA ASP A 296 -18.74 -21.24 -8.03
C ASP A 296 -19.40 -21.75 -6.75
N THR A 297 -18.99 -21.23 -5.58
CA THR A 297 -19.42 -21.75 -4.27
C THR A 297 -20.59 -20.98 -3.66
N LEU A 298 -20.81 -19.73 -4.09
CA LEU A 298 -21.85 -18.83 -3.56
C LEU A 298 -22.78 -18.28 -4.67
N PRO A 299 -23.23 -19.08 -5.66
CA PRO A 299 -23.98 -18.56 -6.83
C PRO A 299 -25.28 -17.84 -6.43
N ASP A 300 -25.87 -18.21 -5.29
CA ASP A 300 -27.07 -17.56 -4.76
C ASP A 300 -26.80 -16.12 -4.29
N MET A 301 -25.65 -15.85 -3.69
CA MET A 301 -25.30 -14.50 -3.22
C MET A 301 -25.04 -13.54 -4.39
N PHE A 302 -24.47 -14.05 -5.49
CA PHE A 302 -24.32 -13.31 -6.74
C PHE A 302 -25.67 -13.03 -7.38
N ARG A 303 -26.53 -14.05 -7.52
CA ARG A 303 -27.86 -13.92 -8.11
C ARG A 303 -28.78 -12.96 -7.35
N LYS A 304 -28.68 -12.92 -6.01
CA LYS A 304 -29.41 -11.96 -5.17
C LYS A 304 -28.80 -10.55 -5.18
N GLY A 305 -27.58 -10.39 -5.69
CA GLY A 305 -26.85 -9.12 -5.64
C GLY A 305 -26.20 -8.80 -4.29
N THR A 306 -26.15 -9.75 -3.33
CA THR A 306 -25.43 -9.57 -2.06
C THR A 306 -23.95 -9.28 -2.33
N ILE A 307 -23.33 -10.03 -3.23
CA ILE A 307 -21.98 -9.75 -3.73
C ILE A 307 -22.09 -8.77 -4.90
N LEU A 308 -21.64 -7.53 -4.69
CA LEU A 308 -21.70 -6.45 -5.69
C LEU A 308 -20.57 -6.51 -6.71
N GLY A 309 -19.37 -6.91 -6.28
CA GLY A 309 -18.21 -6.94 -7.17
C GLY A 309 -16.88 -6.66 -6.48
N PHE A 310 -15.97 -5.99 -7.19
CA PHE A 310 -14.55 -5.93 -6.85
C PHE A 310 -13.91 -4.57 -7.16
N GLU A 311 -13.13 -4.05 -6.21
CA GLU A 311 -12.24 -2.90 -6.41
C GLU A 311 -10.83 -3.34 -6.82
N SER A 312 -10.27 -2.65 -7.83
CA SER A 312 -9.02 -3.05 -8.50
C SER A 312 -7.77 -3.21 -7.63
N ILE A 313 -7.41 -2.21 -6.83
CA ILE A 313 -6.28 -2.17 -5.90
C ILE A 313 -6.46 -0.96 -4.98
N ASN A 314 -6.21 -1.12 -3.68
CA ASN A 314 -6.26 -0.02 -2.74
C ASN A 314 -5.16 1.01 -3.03
N GLU A 315 -5.54 2.29 -3.07
CA GLU A 315 -4.64 3.46 -3.14
C GLU A 315 -3.36 3.26 -3.99
N PRO A 316 -3.49 2.96 -5.29
CA PRO A 316 -2.35 2.71 -6.17
C PRO A 316 -1.37 3.90 -6.21
N ASN A 317 -0.08 3.58 -6.22
CA ASN A 317 1.01 4.56 -6.25
C ASN A 317 1.82 4.43 -7.55
N CYS A 318 2.26 5.58 -8.11
CA CYS A 318 3.02 5.62 -9.36
C CYS A 318 4.51 5.25 -9.22
N GLY A 319 4.98 5.01 -7.99
CA GLY A 319 6.39 4.80 -7.70
C GLY A 319 7.21 6.04 -8.08
N LEU A 320 8.17 5.86 -8.97
CA LEU A 320 9.04 6.93 -9.46
C LEU A 320 8.51 7.64 -10.71
N MET A 321 7.51 7.09 -11.41
CA MET A 321 6.99 7.70 -12.63
C MET A 321 6.49 9.12 -12.36
N GLY A 322 7.00 10.09 -13.14
CA GLY A 322 6.68 11.50 -12.99
C GLY A 322 7.44 12.22 -11.86
N HIS A 323 8.38 11.56 -11.19
CA HIS A 323 9.19 12.19 -10.16
C HIS A 323 10.16 13.22 -10.78
N GLU A 324 10.13 14.44 -10.25
CA GLU A 324 10.74 15.60 -10.91
C GLU A 324 12.27 15.57 -10.91
N HIS A 325 12.91 15.54 -9.73
CA HIS A 325 14.36 15.59 -9.61
C HIS A 325 14.86 14.77 -8.42
N LEU A 326 15.70 13.75 -8.68
CA LEU A 326 16.03 12.72 -7.69
C LEU A 326 16.87 13.20 -6.48
N LYS A 327 17.54 14.37 -6.55
CA LYS A 327 18.26 14.97 -5.40
C LYS A 327 17.42 15.86 -4.50
N HIS A 328 16.14 16.06 -4.80
CA HIS A 328 15.31 17.03 -4.06
C HIS A 328 14.06 16.36 -3.52
N ILE A 329 13.70 16.70 -2.28
CA ILE A 329 12.40 16.35 -1.72
C ILE A 329 11.39 17.36 -2.28
N PRO A 330 10.39 16.95 -3.07
CA PRO A 330 9.45 17.89 -3.65
C PRO A 330 8.68 18.66 -2.56
N GLY A 331 8.50 19.97 -2.76
CA GLY A 331 7.75 20.81 -1.80
C GLY A 331 6.32 20.31 -1.55
N LYS A 332 5.72 19.69 -2.58
CA LYS A 332 4.37 19.10 -2.56
C LYS A 332 4.27 17.74 -1.85
N GLN A 333 5.37 17.10 -1.47
CA GLN A 333 5.37 15.82 -0.76
C GLN A 333 4.87 16.00 0.67
N GLN A 334 3.69 15.46 0.98
CA GLN A 334 3.08 15.57 2.32
C GLN A 334 3.41 14.37 3.23
N LEU A 335 3.64 13.18 2.67
CA LEU A 335 4.02 11.98 3.42
C LEU A 335 5.52 12.02 3.73
N ARG A 336 5.89 12.77 4.77
CA ARG A 336 7.27 12.91 5.25
C ARG A 336 7.31 13.16 6.76
N VAL A 337 7.61 12.12 7.52
CA VAL A 337 7.76 12.14 8.98
C VAL A 337 8.96 11.28 9.35
N GLY A 338 9.75 11.73 10.32
CA GLY A 338 11.02 11.12 10.67
C GLY A 338 12.08 11.38 9.59
N THR A 339 13.07 10.48 9.50
CA THR A 339 14.08 10.51 8.43
C THR A 339 13.39 10.48 7.07
N THR A 340 13.80 11.38 6.16
CA THR A 340 13.18 11.57 4.84
C THR A 340 14.29 11.70 3.80
N PRO A 341 14.79 10.59 3.23
CA PRO A 341 15.80 10.65 2.19
C PRO A 341 15.21 11.22 0.89
N THR A 342 16.03 11.92 0.12
CA THR A 342 15.81 12.10 -1.32
C THR A 342 15.87 10.74 -2.01
N ILE A 343 15.33 10.65 -3.23
CA ILE A 343 15.40 9.39 -3.99
C ILE A 343 16.86 8.98 -4.25
N TYR A 344 17.74 9.94 -4.52
CA TYR A 344 19.16 9.63 -4.70
C TYR A 344 19.82 9.12 -3.41
N GLN A 345 19.48 9.69 -2.25
CA GLN A 345 19.97 9.16 -0.96
C GLN A 345 19.43 7.75 -0.70
N SER A 346 18.17 7.45 -1.04
CA SER A 346 17.64 6.09 -0.86
C SER A 346 18.35 5.06 -1.75
N PHE A 347 18.81 5.46 -2.94
CA PHE A 347 19.65 4.60 -3.79
C PHE A 347 21.01 4.32 -3.16
N LYS A 348 21.67 5.35 -2.61
CA LYS A 348 22.96 5.23 -1.93
C LYS A 348 22.86 4.36 -0.67
N LEU A 349 21.88 4.63 0.19
CA LEU A 349 21.59 3.85 1.39
C LEU A 349 21.32 2.38 1.04
N GLY A 350 20.60 2.11 -0.05
CA GLY A 350 20.34 0.75 -0.54
C GLY A 350 21.58 -0.02 -0.97
N MET A 351 22.69 0.66 -1.25
CA MET A 351 23.99 0.07 -1.59
C MET A 351 25.00 0.17 -0.43
N GLY A 352 24.54 0.45 0.80
CA GLY A 352 25.39 0.44 1.99
C GLY A 352 26.08 1.77 2.32
N PHE A 353 25.91 2.81 1.52
CA PHE A 353 26.54 4.11 1.74
C PHE A 353 25.79 4.94 2.78
N ALA A 354 26.50 5.50 3.77
CA ALA A 354 25.94 6.42 4.75
C ALA A 354 25.46 7.73 4.10
N CYS A 355 24.39 8.33 4.61
CA CYS A 355 23.87 9.61 4.12
C CYS A 355 23.41 10.50 5.28
N GLU A 356 23.74 11.79 5.23
CA GLU A 356 23.00 12.80 5.99
C GLU A 356 21.64 13.04 5.32
N VAL A 357 20.54 12.80 6.04
CA VAL A 357 19.16 12.92 5.55
C VAL A 357 18.38 13.94 6.38
N ASP A 358 17.41 14.60 5.75
CA ASP A 358 16.52 15.52 6.45
C ASP A 358 15.58 14.74 7.36
N VAL A 359 15.26 15.33 8.52
CA VAL A 359 14.26 14.82 9.47
C VAL A 359 13.07 15.76 9.48
N TYR A 360 11.86 15.21 9.39
CA TYR A 360 10.61 15.96 9.39
C TYR A 360 9.72 15.59 10.58
N LYS A 361 8.95 16.55 11.08
CA LYS A 361 7.88 16.32 12.05
C LYS A 361 6.57 16.94 11.58
N ILE A 362 5.45 16.37 12.02
CA ILE A 362 4.13 16.95 11.77
C ILE A 362 3.95 18.15 12.70
N THR A 363 3.64 19.32 12.12
CA THR A 363 3.20 20.51 12.86
C THR A 363 1.77 20.88 12.45
N ILE A 364 1.17 21.88 13.10
CA ILE A 364 -0.19 22.36 12.79
C ILE A 364 -0.35 22.79 11.32
N THR A 365 0.74 23.22 10.67
CA THR A 365 0.74 23.66 9.27
C THR A 365 1.18 22.57 8.29
N GLY A 366 1.32 21.33 8.78
CA GLY A 366 1.81 20.19 8.03
C GLY A 366 3.27 19.84 8.35
N PRO A 367 3.90 18.96 7.56
CA PRO A 367 5.25 18.49 7.82
C PRO A 367 6.30 19.59 7.61
N GLN A 368 7.12 19.81 8.63
CA GLN A 368 8.24 20.76 8.60
C GLN A 368 9.56 20.05 8.89
N LYS A 369 10.64 20.52 8.27
CA LYS A 369 12.00 20.04 8.54
C LYS A 369 12.38 20.43 9.96
N ASP A 370 12.79 19.44 10.75
CA ASP A 370 13.17 19.57 12.15
C ASP A 370 14.69 19.46 12.37
N GLY A 371 15.42 18.90 11.40
CA GLY A 371 16.86 18.78 11.46
C GLY A 371 17.43 17.89 10.37
N THR A 372 18.64 17.40 10.59
CA THR A 372 19.30 16.38 9.78
C THR A 372 19.81 15.26 10.68
N LYS A 373 19.93 14.05 10.14
CA LYS A 373 20.48 12.88 10.82
C LYS A 373 21.33 12.07 9.85
N VAL A 374 22.44 11.52 10.31
CA VAL A 374 23.19 10.51 9.56
C VAL A 374 22.48 9.17 9.68
N VAL A 375 22.15 8.58 8.54
CA VAL A 375 21.71 7.18 8.42
C VAL A 375 22.89 6.41 7.84
N ASP A 376 23.38 5.43 8.58
CA ASP A 376 24.52 4.59 8.21
C ASP A 376 24.07 3.12 8.14
N PRO A 377 24.03 2.50 6.95
CA PRO A 377 23.74 1.08 6.81
C PRO A 377 24.89 0.15 7.22
N GLU A 378 26.06 0.70 7.57
CA GLU A 378 27.26 -0.05 7.97
C GLU A 378 27.70 -1.07 6.89
N GLY A 379 27.57 -0.69 5.61
CA GLY A 379 27.88 -1.57 4.47
C GLY A 379 26.80 -2.60 4.16
N THR A 380 25.69 -2.64 4.92
CA THR A 380 24.56 -3.52 4.61
C THR A 380 23.88 -3.09 3.29
N ILE A 381 23.62 -4.05 2.40
CA ILE A 381 23.05 -3.80 1.07
C ILE A 381 21.61 -4.33 1.01
N ALA A 382 20.67 -3.48 0.56
CA ALA A 382 19.23 -3.79 0.49
C ALA A 382 18.84 -4.80 -0.62
N TRP A 383 19.80 -5.15 -1.47
CA TRP A 383 19.64 -6.05 -2.60
C TRP A 383 20.17 -7.45 -2.26
N LEU A 384 19.60 -8.47 -2.89
CA LEU A 384 20.12 -9.83 -2.81
C LEU A 384 21.53 -9.89 -3.38
N THR A 385 22.42 -10.59 -2.69
CA THR A 385 23.68 -11.06 -3.28
C THR A 385 23.40 -12.06 -4.41
N LYS A 386 24.41 -12.36 -5.22
CA LYS A 386 24.25 -13.34 -6.31
C LYS A 386 23.99 -14.73 -5.74
N GLU A 387 24.62 -15.07 -4.63
CA GLU A 387 24.52 -16.33 -3.94
C GLU A 387 23.12 -16.53 -3.34
N GLU A 388 22.60 -15.51 -2.65
CA GLU A 388 21.21 -15.53 -2.14
C GLU A 388 20.19 -15.65 -3.29
N ALA A 389 20.42 -14.92 -4.38
CA ALA A 389 19.52 -14.97 -5.52
C ALA A 389 19.50 -16.35 -6.19
N VAL A 390 20.62 -17.09 -6.22
CA VAL A 390 20.64 -18.48 -6.74
C VAL A 390 19.71 -19.39 -5.93
N GLU A 391 19.77 -19.32 -4.61
CA GLU A 391 18.93 -20.17 -3.74
C GLU A 391 17.45 -19.77 -3.82
N ILE A 392 17.16 -18.47 -3.84
CA ILE A 392 15.80 -17.94 -3.98
C ILE A 392 15.21 -18.26 -5.36
N ASP A 393 15.98 -18.06 -6.43
CA ASP A 393 15.54 -18.35 -7.79
C ASP A 393 15.28 -19.85 -7.95
N LYS A 394 16.11 -20.72 -7.35
CA LYS A 394 15.85 -22.16 -7.29
C LYS A 394 14.57 -22.48 -6.54
N LYS A 395 14.34 -21.85 -5.38
CA LYS A 395 13.15 -22.05 -4.53
C LYS A 395 11.85 -21.71 -5.27
N TYR A 396 11.80 -20.59 -5.99
CA TYR A 396 10.60 -20.12 -6.68
C TYR A 396 10.56 -20.46 -8.18
N GLY A 397 11.54 -21.20 -8.70
CA GLY A 397 11.58 -21.63 -10.10
C GLY A 397 11.82 -20.47 -11.08
N TRP A 398 12.65 -19.51 -10.71
CA TRP A 398 12.98 -18.35 -11.52
C TRP A 398 14.25 -18.55 -12.35
N LYS A 399 14.20 -18.02 -13.57
CA LYS A 399 15.34 -17.82 -14.46
C LYS A 399 15.37 -16.36 -14.84
N ARG A 400 16.35 -15.62 -14.33
CA ARG A 400 16.50 -14.20 -14.64
C ARG A 400 17.22 -13.99 -15.95
N ASP A 401 16.89 -12.89 -16.64
CA ASP A 401 17.64 -12.47 -17.83
C ASP A 401 19.12 -12.25 -17.46
N PRO A 402 20.09 -12.73 -18.25
CA PRO A 402 21.51 -12.53 -17.97
C PRO A 402 21.95 -11.06 -17.86
N ARG A 403 21.18 -10.13 -18.41
CA ARG A 403 21.43 -8.68 -18.31
C ARG A 403 20.98 -8.10 -16.96
N TRP A 404 20.20 -8.83 -16.18
CA TRP A 404 19.82 -8.43 -14.82
C TRP A 404 20.99 -8.71 -13.87
N LYS A 405 21.69 -7.63 -13.49
CA LYS A 405 22.78 -7.71 -12.52
C LYS A 405 22.25 -7.78 -11.09
N LEU A 406 22.28 -8.97 -10.50
CA LEU A 406 22.02 -9.18 -9.07
C LEU A 406 23.19 -8.69 -8.22
N GLY A 407 22.90 -8.30 -6.97
CA GLY A 407 23.86 -7.64 -6.07
C GLY A 407 24.03 -6.14 -6.31
N GLU A 408 23.42 -5.58 -7.36
CA GLU A 408 23.51 -4.16 -7.68
C GLU A 408 22.12 -3.50 -7.68
N CYS A 409 22.08 -2.21 -7.34
CA CYS A 409 20.90 -1.38 -7.49
C CYS A 409 20.44 -1.33 -8.96
N ILE A 410 19.16 -1.63 -9.22
CA ILE A 410 18.61 -1.60 -10.58
C ILE A 410 18.76 -0.23 -11.27
N PHE A 411 18.73 0.85 -10.49
CA PHE A 411 18.91 2.21 -10.99
C PHE A 411 20.38 2.50 -11.34
N ALA A 412 21.34 1.92 -10.60
CA ALA A 412 22.75 2.00 -10.94
C ALA A 412 23.06 1.17 -12.21
N SER A 413 22.50 -0.03 -12.30
CA SER A 413 22.56 -0.88 -13.51
C SER A 413 22.01 -0.17 -14.75
N ALA A 414 20.95 0.63 -14.60
CA ALA A 414 20.37 1.46 -15.66
C ALA A 414 21.18 2.75 -15.96
N LYS A 415 22.30 2.99 -15.27
CA LYS A 415 23.15 4.19 -15.38
C LYS A 415 22.40 5.49 -15.05
N ILE A 416 21.47 5.43 -14.10
CA ILE A 416 20.79 6.63 -13.57
C ILE A 416 21.69 7.32 -12.55
N TRP A 417 22.47 6.54 -11.81
CA TRP A 417 23.53 6.99 -10.91
C TRP A 417 24.67 5.96 -10.94
N LYS A 418 25.81 6.29 -10.34
CA LYS A 418 26.96 5.40 -10.20
C LYS A 418 27.78 5.77 -8.95
N TRP A 419 28.71 4.90 -8.59
CA TRP A 419 29.83 5.22 -7.71
C TRP A 419 31.16 4.95 -8.42
N ASP A 420 32.26 5.44 -7.86
CA ASP A 420 33.60 5.19 -8.36
C ASP A 420 33.92 3.68 -8.31
N LYS A 421 34.45 3.15 -9.42
CA LYS A 421 34.75 1.71 -9.54
C LYS A 421 35.88 1.24 -8.62
N SER A 422 36.68 2.15 -8.09
CA SER A 422 37.69 1.85 -7.08
C SER A 422 37.08 1.52 -5.70
N VAL A 423 35.84 1.91 -5.46
CA VAL A 423 35.14 1.61 -4.20
C VAL A 423 34.55 0.20 -4.27
N ASN A 424 35.10 -0.69 -3.44
CA ASN A 424 34.52 -1.99 -3.16
C ASN A 424 33.43 -1.85 -2.08
N VAL A 425 32.16 -2.05 -2.47
CA VAL A 425 31.04 -1.92 -1.52
C VAL A 425 31.06 -2.96 -0.41
N ASP A 426 31.73 -4.11 -0.63
CA ASP A 426 31.85 -5.17 0.38
C ASP A 426 32.79 -4.79 1.54
N GLU A 427 33.67 -3.81 1.33
CA GLU A 427 34.63 -3.30 2.32
C GLU A 427 34.04 -2.16 3.18
N LEU A 428 32.84 -1.65 2.84
CA LEU A 428 32.21 -0.56 3.60
C LEU A 428 31.97 -0.91 5.07
N LYS A 429 31.73 -2.20 5.37
CA LYS A 429 31.52 -2.71 6.73
C LYS A 429 32.77 -2.56 7.62
N ASP A 430 33.95 -2.53 7.02
CA ASP A 430 35.24 -2.49 7.71
C ASP A 430 35.73 -1.04 7.93
N MET A 431 34.99 -0.06 7.40
CA MET A 431 35.30 1.37 7.50
C MET A 431 34.70 2.02 8.75
N THR A 432 35.18 3.20 9.10
CA THR A 432 34.55 4.06 10.10
C THR A 432 33.30 4.75 9.54
N PRO A 433 32.37 5.22 10.40
CA PRO A 433 31.19 5.97 9.95
C PRO A 433 31.54 7.21 9.11
N GLN A 434 32.62 7.92 9.46
CA GLN A 434 33.05 9.11 8.73
C GLN A 434 33.58 8.75 7.33
N GLU A 435 34.40 7.71 7.20
CA GLU A 435 34.90 7.24 5.91
C GLU A 435 33.76 6.82 4.97
N ARG A 436 32.75 6.09 5.49
CA ARG A 436 31.55 5.73 4.71
C ARG A 436 30.78 6.97 4.24
N LEU A 437 30.64 7.97 5.10
CA LEU A 437 29.95 9.22 4.75
C LEU A 437 30.73 10.00 3.69
N ASP A 438 32.06 10.09 3.82
CA ASP A 438 32.93 10.76 2.85
C ASP A 438 32.86 10.08 1.48
N LEU A 439 32.92 8.75 1.42
CA LEU A 439 32.75 7.99 0.16
C LEU A 439 31.39 8.29 -0.50
N SER A 440 30.32 8.35 0.29
CA SER A 440 28.97 8.67 -0.20
C SER A 440 28.86 10.09 -0.77
N LEU A 441 29.66 11.03 -0.27
CA LEU A 441 29.68 12.43 -0.69
C LEU A 441 30.56 12.65 -1.92
N TYR A 442 31.74 12.02 -1.97
CA TYR A 442 32.77 12.33 -2.95
C TYR A 442 32.92 11.29 -4.06
N ASN A 443 32.45 10.05 -3.85
CA ASN A 443 32.62 8.95 -4.80
C ASN A 443 31.31 8.49 -5.45
N CYS A 444 30.18 9.14 -5.15
CA CYS A 444 28.88 8.83 -5.76
C CYS A 444 28.38 9.97 -6.66
N GLU A 445 27.94 9.64 -7.87
CA GLU A 445 27.43 10.61 -8.85
C GLU A 445 26.04 10.24 -9.36
N LEU A 446 25.11 11.20 -9.31
CA LEU A 446 23.82 11.10 -9.98
C LEU A 446 23.95 11.60 -11.43
N LEU A 447 23.62 10.74 -12.39
CA LEU A 447 23.83 10.98 -13.82
C LEU A 447 22.58 11.53 -14.51
N LEU A 448 21.41 10.99 -14.16
CA LEU A 448 20.13 11.30 -14.82
C LEU A 448 19.11 11.80 -13.78
N PRO A 449 19.22 13.06 -13.32
CA PRO A 449 18.42 13.56 -12.22
C PRO A 449 16.91 13.64 -12.50
N ASN A 450 16.52 13.78 -13.76
CA ASN A 450 15.15 13.95 -14.22
C ASN A 450 14.67 12.69 -14.99
N PHE A 451 15.25 11.53 -14.72
CA PHE A 451 15.00 10.31 -15.51
C PHE A 451 13.51 9.93 -15.57
N PHE A 452 12.75 10.15 -14.50
CA PHE A 452 11.37 9.65 -14.44
C PHE A 452 10.28 10.66 -14.82
N ASN A 453 10.59 11.95 -15.00
CA ASN A 453 9.63 12.95 -15.50
C ASN A 453 9.90 13.39 -16.96
N GLN A 454 10.93 12.83 -17.60
CA GLN A 454 11.31 13.13 -18.98
C GLN A 454 11.12 11.93 -19.90
N TYR A 455 10.89 12.20 -21.19
CA TYR A 455 11.01 11.20 -22.23
C TYR A 455 12.49 10.94 -22.52
N SER A 456 12.83 9.67 -22.70
CA SER A 456 14.16 9.22 -23.09
C SER A 456 13.99 8.11 -24.12
N GLU A 457 14.89 8.02 -25.10
CA GLU A 457 14.96 6.88 -26.02
C GLU A 457 15.20 5.55 -25.27
N LYS A 458 15.72 5.61 -24.04
CA LYS A 458 15.83 4.46 -23.14
C LYS A 458 14.49 3.99 -22.59
N HIS A 459 13.45 4.83 -22.64
CA HIS A 459 12.12 4.49 -22.15
C HIS A 459 11.30 3.84 -23.26
N GLN A 460 10.59 2.76 -22.91
CA GLN A 460 9.67 2.07 -23.82
C GLN A 460 8.22 2.48 -23.54
N PHE A 461 7.88 3.74 -23.78
CA PHE A 461 6.49 4.21 -23.62
C PHE A 461 5.65 3.84 -24.85
N LYS A 462 4.49 3.21 -24.62
CA LYS A 462 3.44 3.06 -25.63
C LYS A 462 2.46 4.22 -25.46
N VAL A 463 2.64 5.30 -26.22
CA VAL A 463 1.73 6.46 -26.19
C VAL A 463 0.62 6.24 -27.21
N LYS A 464 -0.63 6.43 -26.79
CA LYS A 464 -1.79 6.33 -27.70
C LYS A 464 -1.81 7.52 -28.66
N GLU A 465 -2.23 7.27 -29.90
CA GLU A 465 -2.35 8.29 -30.94
C GLU A 465 -3.24 9.46 -30.48
N GLY A 466 -2.81 10.70 -30.71
CA GLY A 466 -3.54 11.91 -30.29
C GLY A 466 -3.12 12.54 -28.95
N PHE A 467 -2.27 11.90 -28.15
CA PHE A 467 -1.69 12.51 -26.94
C PHE A 467 -0.40 13.28 -27.26
N THR A 468 -0.34 14.56 -26.91
CA THR A 468 0.87 15.38 -27.05
C THR A 468 1.77 15.26 -25.81
N GLN A 469 3.02 14.86 -26.02
CA GLN A 469 3.99 14.58 -24.95
C GLN A 469 4.57 15.89 -24.39
N LYS A 470 3.96 16.45 -23.34
CA LYS A 470 4.54 17.60 -22.61
C LYS A 470 5.51 17.20 -21.49
N GLY A 471 5.44 15.95 -21.03
CA GLY A 471 6.27 15.39 -19.95
C GLY A 471 5.70 14.06 -19.44
N VAL A 472 6.37 13.44 -18.47
CA VAL A 472 5.84 12.30 -17.71
C VAL A 472 5.44 12.82 -16.32
N ASP A 473 4.18 12.66 -15.94
CA ASP A 473 3.61 13.11 -14.67
C ASP A 473 2.51 12.14 -14.18
N MET A 474 1.75 12.55 -13.17
CA MET A 474 0.63 11.73 -12.64
C MET A 474 -0.48 11.53 -13.67
N GLU A 475 -0.80 12.53 -14.49
CA GLU A 475 -1.83 12.39 -15.52
C GLU A 475 -1.39 11.38 -16.59
N PHE A 476 -0.11 11.41 -16.97
CA PHE A 476 0.47 10.42 -17.87
C PHE A 476 0.37 9.02 -17.27
N PHE A 477 0.81 8.83 -16.02
CA PHE A 477 0.72 7.55 -15.30
C PHE A 477 -0.71 7.02 -15.27
N THR A 478 -1.67 7.86 -14.88
CA THR A 478 -3.08 7.47 -14.80
C THR A 478 -3.57 6.97 -16.15
N ASN A 479 -3.36 7.75 -17.21
CA ASN A 479 -3.89 7.45 -18.55
C ASN A 479 -3.22 6.27 -19.26
N HIS A 480 -1.94 5.99 -19.00
CA HIS A 480 -1.15 5.04 -19.79
C HIS A 480 -0.71 3.78 -19.02
N ASN A 481 -0.59 3.85 -17.70
CA ASN A 481 -0.13 2.73 -16.88
C ASN A 481 -1.26 2.17 -16.02
N PHE A 482 -1.89 3.04 -15.21
CA PHE A 482 -2.96 2.59 -14.33
C PHE A 482 -4.22 2.19 -15.08
N MET A 483 -4.66 2.98 -16.08
CA MET A 483 -5.85 2.61 -16.88
C MET A 483 -5.65 1.31 -17.68
N GLU A 484 -4.43 0.99 -18.13
CA GLU A 484 -4.16 -0.31 -18.78
C GLU A 484 -4.31 -1.46 -17.77
N PHE A 485 -3.73 -1.32 -16.59
CA PHE A 485 -3.90 -2.26 -15.48
C PHE A 485 -5.39 -2.44 -15.14
N TYR A 486 -6.13 -1.35 -14.99
CA TYR A 486 -7.56 -1.38 -14.66
C TYR A 486 -8.40 -2.06 -15.73
N ILE A 487 -8.14 -1.81 -17.02
CA ILE A 487 -8.87 -2.46 -18.12
C ILE A 487 -8.66 -3.99 -18.08
N ARG A 488 -7.42 -4.44 -17.81
CA ARG A 488 -7.11 -5.86 -17.64
C ARG A 488 -7.81 -6.45 -16.42
N PHE A 489 -7.72 -5.77 -15.27
CA PHE A 489 -8.42 -6.16 -14.04
C PHE A 489 -9.93 -6.32 -14.27
N LYS A 490 -10.56 -5.29 -14.85
CA LYS A 490 -11.98 -5.28 -15.19
C LYS A 490 -12.36 -6.46 -16.08
N LYS A 491 -11.51 -6.80 -17.06
CA LYS A 491 -11.73 -7.95 -17.93
C LYS A 491 -11.72 -9.26 -17.12
N ILE A 492 -10.73 -9.48 -16.27
CA ILE A 492 -10.62 -10.70 -15.46
C ILE A 492 -11.86 -10.90 -14.58
N VAL A 493 -12.26 -9.85 -13.87
CA VAL A 493 -13.41 -9.92 -12.96
C VAL A 493 -14.72 -10.17 -13.74
N ARG A 494 -14.89 -9.54 -14.90
CA ARG A 494 -16.11 -9.66 -15.73
C ARG A 494 -16.16 -10.89 -16.63
N ASP A 495 -15.02 -11.52 -16.91
CA ASP A 495 -14.99 -12.81 -17.59
C ASP A 495 -15.61 -13.92 -16.71
N ILE A 496 -15.58 -13.74 -15.37
CA ILE A 496 -16.21 -14.63 -14.38
C ILE A 496 -17.65 -14.22 -14.11
N ASP A 497 -17.91 -12.94 -13.79
CA ASP A 497 -19.26 -12.40 -13.63
C ASP A 497 -19.46 -11.12 -14.47
N PRO A 498 -20.11 -11.21 -15.64
CA PRO A 498 -20.31 -10.07 -16.53
C PRO A 498 -21.10 -8.91 -15.91
N ASN A 499 -21.92 -9.18 -14.88
CA ASN A 499 -22.86 -8.23 -14.31
C ASN A 499 -22.33 -7.50 -13.08
N CYS A 500 -21.22 -7.95 -12.49
CA CYS A 500 -20.68 -7.33 -11.30
C CYS A 500 -20.15 -5.90 -11.55
N PHE A 501 -20.15 -5.12 -10.45
CA PHE A 501 -19.47 -3.84 -10.39
C PHE A 501 -17.97 -4.04 -10.31
N VAL A 502 -17.24 -3.28 -11.13
CA VAL A 502 -15.79 -3.16 -11.00
C VAL A 502 -15.51 -1.72 -10.56
N PHE A 503 -15.00 -1.58 -9.34
CA PHE A 503 -14.70 -0.30 -8.73
C PHE A 503 -13.25 0.09 -9.01
N ILE A 504 -13.03 1.40 -9.14
CA ILE A 504 -11.73 1.98 -9.40
C ILE A 504 -11.33 2.89 -8.25
N SER A 505 -10.12 2.70 -7.74
CA SER A 505 -9.63 3.52 -6.63
C SER A 505 -9.39 4.97 -7.09
N ALA A 506 -9.90 5.93 -6.31
CA ALA A 506 -9.86 7.35 -6.66
C ALA A 506 -8.45 7.97 -6.60
N ALA A 507 -7.49 7.31 -5.95
CA ALA A 507 -6.13 7.84 -5.70
C ALA A 507 -5.35 8.22 -6.97
N CYS A 508 -5.74 7.70 -8.13
CA CYS A 508 -5.13 8.05 -9.42
C CYS A 508 -5.82 9.21 -10.16
N PHE A 509 -7.00 9.68 -9.74
CA PHE A 509 -7.85 10.60 -10.53
C PHE A 509 -7.95 12.02 -9.98
N GLY A 510 -7.17 12.35 -8.97
CA GLY A 510 -7.21 13.67 -8.30
C GLY A 510 -5.98 14.49 -8.61
N LYS A 511 -6.09 15.80 -8.39
CA LYS A 511 -4.94 16.69 -8.48
C LYS A 511 -3.93 16.27 -7.41
N ALA A 512 -2.63 16.36 -7.71
CA ALA A 512 -1.54 15.91 -6.83
C ALA A 512 -1.57 16.48 -5.39
N SER A 513 -2.42 17.48 -5.10
CA SER A 513 -2.67 18.04 -3.77
C SER A 513 -3.60 17.21 -2.88
N ASP A 514 -4.43 16.33 -3.44
CA ASP A 514 -5.62 15.81 -2.75
C ASP A 514 -5.46 14.38 -2.21
N HIS A 515 -4.36 13.70 -2.55
CA HIS A 515 -4.27 12.23 -2.47
C HIS A 515 -3.35 11.65 -1.40
N GLN A 516 -2.97 12.43 -0.39
CA GLN A 516 -1.98 11.96 0.60
C GLN A 516 -2.32 12.33 2.04
N GLY A 517 -3.60 12.48 2.35
CA GLY A 517 -4.04 12.73 3.72
C GLY A 517 -5.50 12.35 3.91
N ARG A 518 -5.75 11.07 4.12
CA ARG A 518 -6.89 10.62 4.91
C ARG A 518 -6.38 9.72 6.03
#